data_AF-A0A1M3NBZ3-F1
#
_entry.id   AF-A0A1M3NBZ3-F1
#
_cell.length_a   1.000
_cell.length_b   1.000
_cell.length_c   1.000
_cell.angle_alpha   90.00
_cell.angle_beta   90.00
_cell.angle_gamma   90.00
#
_symmetry.space_group_name_H-M   'P 1'
#
loop_
_entity.id
_entity.type
_entity.pdbx_description
1 polymer ?
#
loop_
_entity_poly.entity_id
_entity_poly.type
_entity_poly.pdbx_seq_one_letter_code
_entity_poly.pdbx_strand_id
1 'polypeptide(L)' 'MARTVDRSVARMIAYKRIVTGATSFALGVALIILLGVRGSAPPIAGLALLIFFGGGAWMLRDGLRLRRELLRS' A
#
# COMPACT_ATOMS: atom_id res chain seq x y z
N MET A 1 -12.81 29.49 -1.81
CA MET A 1 -13.42 28.54 -2.77
C MET A 1 -12.91 27.14 -2.47
N ALA A 2 -13.73 26.28 -1.87
CA ALA A 2 -13.38 24.87 -1.76
C ALA A 2 -13.39 24.27 -3.17
N ARG A 3 -12.22 23.84 -3.67
CA ARG A 3 -12.14 23.09 -4.93
C ARG A 3 -12.88 21.77 -4.72
N THR A 4 -14.09 21.65 -5.28
CA THR A 4 -14.81 20.39 -5.40
C THR A 4 -13.93 19.45 -6.23
N VAL A 5 -13.23 18.54 -5.56
CA VAL A 5 -12.50 17.47 -6.25
C VAL A 5 -13.54 16.55 -6.88
N ASP A 6 -13.41 16.33 -8.18
CA ASP A 6 -14.29 15.41 -8.91
C ASP A 6 -14.30 14.03 -8.25
N ARG A 7 -15.51 13.48 -8.05
CA ARG A 7 -15.70 12.16 -7.40
C ARG A 7 -14.98 11.05 -8.17
N SER A 8 -14.83 11.19 -9.49
CA SER A 8 -14.07 10.28 -10.34
C SER A 8 -12.57 10.27 -9.98
N VAL A 9 -11.98 11.45 -9.79
CA VAL A 9 -10.57 11.62 -9.38
C VAL A 9 -10.36 11.06 -7.98
N ALA A 10 -11.26 11.34 -7.05
CA ALA A 10 -11.17 10.81 -5.68
C ALA A 10 -11.26 9.28 -5.65
N ARG A 11 -12.14 8.68 -6.46
CA ARG A 11 -12.27 7.21 -6.60
C ARG A 11 -11.02 6.60 -7.23
N MET A 12 -10.43 7.26 -8.23
CA MET A 12 -9.17 6.83 -8.84
C MET A 12 -8.01 6.84 -7.83
N ILE A 13 -7.91 7.88 -7.00
CA ILE A 13 -6.88 7.97 -5.94
C ILE A 13 -7.06 6.85 -4.91
N ALA A 14 -8.30 6.59 -4.48
CA ALA A 14 -8.59 5.51 -3.55
C ALA A 14 -8.16 4.14 -4.11
N TYR A 15 -8.49 3.86 -5.38
CA TYR A 15 -8.08 2.64 -6.06
C TYR A 15 -6.56 2.53 -6.18
N LYS A 16 -5.87 3.60 -6.60
CA LYS A 16 -4.41 3.63 -6.68
C LYS A 16 -3.79 3.29 -5.33
N ARG A 17 -4.26 3.87 -4.23
CA ARG A 17 -3.76 3.61 -2.87
C ARG A 17 -3.97 2.16 -2.44
N ILE A 18 -5.12 1.58 -2.75
CA ILE A 18 -5.41 0.16 -2.48
C ILE A 18 -4.47 -0.74 -3.29
N VAL A 19 -4.31 -0.47 -4.59
CA VAL A 19 -3.44 -1.26 -5.47
C VAL A 19 -2.00 -1.16 -4.99
N THR A 20 -1.48 0.04 -4.71
CA THR A 20 -0.11 0.22 -4.20
C THR A 20 0.09 -0.52 -2.88
N GLY A 21 -0.86 -0.41 -1.94
CA GLY A 21 -0.80 -1.16 -0.68
C GLY A 21 -0.74 -2.67 -0.90
N ALA A 22 -1.63 -3.21 -1.74
CA ALA A 22 -1.67 -4.64 -2.06
C ALA A 22 -0.40 -5.12 -2.77
N THR A 23 0.12 -4.36 -3.73
CA THR A 23 1.37 -4.70 -4.43
C THR A 23 2.56 -4.67 -3.48
N SER A 24 2.59 -3.73 -2.53
CA SER A 24 3.66 -3.67 -1.53
C SER A 24 3.67 -4.90 -0.63
N PHE A 25 2.50 -5.43 -0.23
CA PHE A 25 2.42 -6.70 0.48
C PHE A 25 2.92 -7.88 -0.35
N ALA A 26 2.50 -7.98 -1.61
CA ALA A 26 2.94 -9.06 -2.50
C ALA A 26 4.46 -9.04 -2.69
N LEU A 27 5.05 -7.86 -2.88
CA LEU A 27 6.50 -7.68 -2.99
C LEU A 27 7.22 -7.98 -1.68
N GLY A 28 6.65 -7.59 -0.53
CA GLY A 28 7.18 -7.93 0.79
C GLY A 28 7.24 -9.43 1.01
N VAL A 29 6.19 -10.17 0.64
CA VAL A 29 6.16 -11.65 0.72
C VAL A 29 7.20 -12.27 -0.22
N ALA A 30 7.27 -11.81 -1.46
CA ALA A 30 8.27 -12.28 -2.42
C ALA A 30 9.70 -12.06 -1.90
N LEU A 31 9.96 -10.92 -1.25
CA LEU A 31 11.25 -10.62 -0.63
C LEU A 31 11.58 -11.59 0.51
N ILE A 32 10.62 -11.91 1.39
CA ILE A 32 10.83 -12.90 2.47
C ILE A 32 11.22 -14.25 1.89
N ILE A 33 10.49 -14.72 0.86
CA ILE A 33 10.79 -16.00 0.19
C ILE A 33 12.21 -15.97 -0.39
N LEU A 34 12.57 -14.91 -1.10
CA LEU A 34 13.90 -14.77 -1.70
C LEU A 34 15.03 -14.78 -0.65
N LEU A 35 14.82 -14.12 0.47
CA LEU A 35 15.79 -14.09 1.58
C LEU A 35 15.92 -15.46 2.26
N GLY A 36 14.80 -16.17 2.43
CA GLY A 36 14.80 -17.54 2.94
C GLY A 36 15.57 -18.51 2.04
N VAL A 37 15.42 -18.36 0.71
CA VAL A 37 16.18 -19.16 -0.27
C VAL A 37 17.67 -18.81 -0.30
N ARG A 38 18.04 -17.52 -0.16
CA ARG A 38 19.44 -17.09 -0.14
C ARG A 38 20.19 -17.41 1.15
N GLY A 39 19.50 -17.74 2.25
CA GLY A 39 20.10 -18.09 3.54
C GLY A 39 20.87 -16.96 4.25
N SER A 40 20.88 -15.75 3.68
CA SER A 40 21.51 -14.57 4.25
C SER A 40 20.61 -13.35 4.05
N ALA A 41 20.28 -12.69 5.16
CA ALA A 41 19.48 -11.48 5.14
C ALA A 41 20.39 -10.27 5.41
N PRO A 42 20.71 -9.43 4.39
CA PRO A 42 21.44 -8.21 4.65
C PRO A 42 20.62 -7.29 5.56
N PRO A 43 21.23 -6.44 6.41
CA PRO A 43 20.51 -5.57 7.34
C PRO A 43 19.44 -4.69 6.67
N ILE A 44 19.66 -4.30 5.42
CA ILE A 44 18.73 -3.52 4.61
C ILE A 44 17.40 -4.25 4.33
N ALA A 45 17.38 -5.58 4.42
CA ALA A 45 16.16 -6.38 4.27
C ALA A 45 15.12 -6.03 5.35
N GLY A 46 15.54 -5.77 6.59
CA GLY A 46 14.62 -5.36 7.66
C GLY A 46 13.92 -4.04 7.35
N LEU A 47 14.66 -3.06 6.82
CA LEU A 47 14.09 -1.79 6.35
C LEU A 47 13.13 -1.99 5.18
N ALA A 48 13.51 -2.81 4.21
CA ALA A 48 12.65 -3.13 3.08
C ALA A 48 11.33 -3.78 3.55
N LEU A 49 11.37 -4.72 4.50
CA LEU A 49 10.17 -5.32 5.07
C LEU A 49 9.30 -4.30 5.79
N LEU A 50 9.89 -3.38 6.57
CA LEU A 50 9.14 -2.31 7.23
C LEU A 50 8.45 -1.38 6.22
N ILE A 51 9.11 -1.06 5.10
CA ILE A 51 8.54 -0.23 4.04
C ILE A 51 7.41 -0.98 3.33
N PHE A 52 7.62 -2.25 2.94
CA PHE A 52 6.65 -3.03 2.20
C PHE A 52 5.41 -3.36 3.04
N PHE A 53 5.59 -3.85 4.27
CA PHE A 53 4.48 -4.22 5.15
C PHE A 53 3.91 -3.00 5.88
N GLY A 54 4.73 -2.16 6.49
CA GLY A 54 4.28 -0.98 7.22
C GLY A 54 3.70 0.10 6.29
N GLY A 55 4.46 0.47 5.26
CA GLY A 55 3.99 1.41 4.23
C GLY A 55 2.82 0.86 3.43
N GLY A 56 2.88 -0.41 3.03
CA GLY A 56 1.78 -1.08 2.31
C GLY A 56 0.48 -1.17 3.12
N ALA A 57 0.55 -1.55 4.40
CA ALA A 57 -0.60 -1.60 5.30
C ALA A 57 -1.25 -0.21 5.47
N TRP A 58 -0.43 0.82 5.65
CA TRP A 58 -0.91 2.19 5.81
C TRP A 58 -1.64 2.68 4.56
N MET A 59 -1.03 2.48 3.38
CA MET A 59 -1.62 2.86 2.09
C MET A 59 -2.93 2.12 1.81
N LEU A 60 -2.99 0.83 2.16
CA LEU A 60 -4.20 0.02 2.02
C LEU A 60 -5.31 0.50 2.95
N ARG A 61 -5.00 0.74 4.22
CA ARG A 61 -5.97 1.26 5.22
C ARG A 61 -6.54 2.60 4.77
N ASP A 62 -5.68 3.48 4.30
CA ASP A 62 -6.06 4.83 3.88
C ASP A 62 -6.89 4.80 2.58
N GLY A 63 -6.48 4.01 1.58
CA GLY A 63 -7.27 3.82 0.35
C GLY A 63 -8.65 3.20 0.61
N LEU A 64 -8.74 2.22 1.52
CA LEU A 64 -10.02 1.62 1.93
C LEU A 64 -10.89 2.61 2.70
N ARG A 65 -10.31 3.44 3.58
CA ARG A 65 -11.03 4.49 4.30
C ARG A 65 -11.62 5.50 3.32
N LEU A 66 -10.81 6.03 2.40
CA LEU A 66 -11.25 6.99 1.39
C LEU A 66 -12.36 6.40 0.50
N ARG A 67 -12.23 5.13 0.10
CA ARG A 67 -13.29 4.44 -0.66
C ARG A 67 -14.60 4.33 0.11
N ARG A 68 -14.55 4.06 1.42
CA ARG A 68 -15.76 3.99 2.27
C ARG A 68 -16.40 5.36 2.45
N GLU A 69 -15.61 6.41 2.62
CA GLU A 69 -16.11 7.80 2.74
C GLU A 69 -16.81 8.25 1.45
N LEU A 70 -16.25 7.90 0.28
CA LEU A 70 -16.86 8.17 -1.03
C LEU A 70 -18.15 7.37 -1.31
N LEU A 71 -18.36 6.22 -0.65
CA LEU A 71 -19.61 5.45 -0.78
C LEU A 71 -20.73 5.98 0.12
N ARG A 72 -20.37 6.71 1.19
CA ARG A 72 -21.31 7.29 2.15
C ARG A 72 -21.74 8.72 1.80
N SER A 73 -21.11 9.34 0.79
CA SER A 73 -21.29 10.73 0.36
C SER A 73 -21.90 10.81 -1.05
#